data_AF-A0A969MW37-F1
#
_entry.id   AF-A0A969MW37-F1
#
_cell.length_a   1.000
_cell.length_b   1.000
_cell.length_c   1.000
_cell.angle_alpha   90.00
_cell.angle_beta   90.00
_cell.angle_gamma   90.00
#
_symmetry.space_group_name_H-M   'P 1'
#
loop_
_entity.id
_entity.type
_entity.pdbx_description
1 polymer ?
#
loop_
_entity_poly.entity_id
_entity_poly.type
_entity_poly.pdbx_seq_one_letter_code
_entity_poly.pdbx_strand_id
1 'polypeptide(L)'
;MKCPVCRATYRPADRELKIEKQGAGVEQSLNLSSQCRRCGVDLSPLICLHDQAIWWHRQAIRAFKANDYTAAISWNNRAIALHTQNADFHALAGQLWALQGEFGKAIASLKKTQQIEPKHPAVAFFEIVLQPKAE
;
A
#
# COMPACT_ATOMS: atom_id res chain seq x y z
N MET A 1 6.66 3.75 6.42
CA MET A 1 6.17 3.61 7.81
C MET A 1 6.89 4.60 8.72
N LYS A 2 6.35 4.92 9.90
CA LYS A 2 7.06 5.71 10.93
C LYS A 2 7.37 4.82 12.13
N CYS A 3 8.57 4.96 12.69
CA CYS A 3 8.93 4.29 13.92
C CYS A 3 8.04 4.79 15.08
N PRO A 4 7.46 3.92 15.91
CA PRO A 4 6.58 4.33 17.02
C PRO A 4 7.34 5.06 18.14
N VAL A 5 8.64 4.77 18.28
CA VAL A 5 9.49 5.36 19.33
C VAL A 5 10.06 6.70 18.86
N CYS A 6 10.87 6.70 17.80
CA CYS A 6 11.61 7.89 17.38
C CYS A 6 10.97 8.70 16.25
N ARG A 7 9.79 8.26 15.74
CA ARG A 7 9.06 8.87 14.61
C ARG A 7 9.85 8.98 13.29
N ALA A 8 11.05 8.42 13.23
CA ALA A 8 11.84 8.37 12.00
C ALA A 8 11.07 7.63 10.92
N THR A 9 11.12 8.17 9.70
CA THR A 9 10.54 7.51 8.54
C THR A 9 11.38 6.28 8.21
N TYR A 10 10.76 5.11 8.29
CA TYR A 10 11.36 3.84 7.91
C TYR A 10 10.66 3.35 6.65
N ARG A 11 11.44 3.17 5.59
CA ARG A 11 11.02 2.49 4.36
C ARG A 11 11.65 1.10 4.45
N PRO A 12 10.84 0.03 4.55
CA PRO A 12 11.40 -1.31 4.47
C PRO A 12 12.15 -1.39 3.14
N ALA A 13 13.33 -2.03 3.13
CA ALA A 13 13.97 -2.35 1.87
C ALA A 13 12.95 -3.19 1.09
N ASP A 14 12.67 -2.81 -0.16
CA ASP A 14 11.89 -3.66 -1.05
C ASP A 14 12.58 -5.03 -0.98
N ARG A 15 11.88 -6.04 -0.44
CA ARG A 15 12.33 -7.42 -0.57
C ARG A 15 12.17 -7.77 -2.05
N GLU A 16 13.03 -7.21 -2.90
CA GLU A 16 13.51 -7.95 -4.03
C GLU A 16 14.07 -9.23 -3.44
N LEU A 17 13.36 -10.34 -3.66
CA LEU A 17 13.90 -11.68 -3.50
C LEU A 17 15.08 -11.81 -4.48
N LYS A 18 16.20 -11.18 -4.16
CA LYS A 18 17.50 -11.56 -4.71
C LYS A 18 17.78 -12.92 -4.10
N ILE A 19 17.40 -13.96 -4.82
CA ILE A 19 17.92 -15.31 -4.62
C ILE A 19 19.40 -15.22 -4.98
N GLU A 20 20.21 -14.69 -4.07
CA GLU A 20 21.65 -14.87 -4.13
C GLU A 20 21.92 -16.30 -3.67
N LYS A 21 22.10 -17.19 -4.65
CA LYS A 21 22.71 -18.49 -4.42
C LYS A 21 24.13 -18.25 -3.90
N GLN A 22 24.29 -18.17 -2.60
CA GLN A 22 25.61 -18.32 -1.98
C GLN A 22 25.50 -19.41 -0.93
N GLY A 23 26.16 -20.53 -1.24
CA GLY A 23 26.32 -21.65 -0.34
C GLY A 23 27.31 -21.34 0.79
N ALA A 24 27.40 -22.30 1.70
CA ALA A 24 28.23 -22.33 2.90
C ALA A 24 27.72 -21.43 4.04
N GLY A 25 27.47 -22.10 5.18
CA GLY A 25 26.76 -21.55 6.33
C GLY A 25 27.42 -20.32 6.95
N VAL A 26 26.56 -19.48 7.53
CA VAL A 26 26.95 -18.47 8.51
C VAL A 26 25.84 -18.40 9.56
N GLU A 27 26.26 -18.52 10.81
CA GLU A 27 25.42 -18.35 11.98
C GLU A 27 24.70 -16.99 11.96
N GLN A 28 23.41 -17.05 12.28
CA GLN A 28 22.56 -15.99 12.84
C GLN A 28 23.14 -14.57 12.84
N SER A 29 22.89 -13.82 11.76
CA SER A 29 22.97 -12.35 11.78
C SER A 29 21.85 -11.71 10.94
N LEU A 30 20.62 -12.20 11.13
CA LEU A 30 19.41 -11.64 10.50
C LEU A 30 18.96 -10.28 11.09
N ASN A 31 19.76 -9.62 11.93
CA ASN A 31 19.27 -8.59 12.86
C ASN A 31 19.56 -7.13 12.49
N LEU A 32 20.06 -6.83 11.28
CA LEU A 32 20.35 -5.45 10.87
C LEU A 32 19.27 -4.80 9.97
N SER A 33 18.31 -5.58 9.44
CA SER A 33 17.26 -5.06 8.55
C SER A 33 15.94 -4.74 9.26
N SER A 34 15.64 -5.46 10.36
CA SER A 34 14.41 -5.29 11.14
C SER A 34 14.51 -4.22 12.24
N GLN A 35 15.70 -3.74 12.58
CA GLN A 35 15.86 -2.73 13.62
C GLN A 35 15.81 -1.32 13.06
N CYS A 36 15.26 -0.39 13.85
CA CYS A 36 15.30 1.02 13.49
C CYS A 36 16.72 1.58 13.57
N ARG A 37 17.27 2.07 12.45
CA ARG A 37 18.62 2.67 12.41
C ARG A 37 18.86 3.82 13.39
N ARG A 38 17.81 4.51 13.84
CA ARG A 38 17.93 5.68 14.73
C ARG A 38 17.86 5.32 16.21
N CYS A 39 17.06 4.32 16.61
CA CYS A 39 16.80 4.02 18.02
C CYS A 39 16.94 2.54 18.39
N GLY A 40 17.34 1.67 17.46
CA GLY A 40 17.57 0.24 17.71
C GLY A 40 16.32 -0.58 18.01
N VAL A 41 15.12 0.03 18.05
CA VAL A 41 13.87 -0.70 18.34
C VAL A 41 13.59 -1.73 17.25
N ASP A 42 13.11 -2.89 17.66
CA ASP A 42 12.65 -3.93 16.74
C ASP A 42 11.39 -3.47 15.98
N LEU A 43 11.50 -3.39 14.66
CA LEU A 43 10.40 -3.07 13.75
C LEU A 43 9.79 -4.33 13.12
N SER A 44 10.21 -5.54 13.51
CA SER A 44 9.65 -6.80 13.00
C SER A 44 8.11 -6.83 13.01
N PRO A 45 7.42 -6.39 14.08
CA PRO A 45 5.94 -6.35 14.06
C PRO A 45 5.37 -5.39 13.01
N LEU A 46 6.02 -4.25 12.77
CA LEU A 46 5.59 -3.28 11.76
C LEU A 46 5.82 -3.80 10.35
N ILE A 47 6.92 -4.51 10.13
CA ILE A 47 7.21 -5.20 8.87
C ILE A 47 6.13 -6.26 8.60
N CYS A 48 5.76 -7.06 9.60
CA CYS A 48 4.69 -8.05 9.46
C CYS A 48 3.34 -7.40 9.11
N LEU A 49 2.96 -6.29 9.75
CA LEU A 49 1.73 -5.57 9.44
C LEU A 49 1.74 -4.99 8.02
N HIS A 50 2.89 -4.50 7.57
CA HIS A 50 3.08 -4.01 6.20
C HIS A 50 2.93 -5.12 5.16
N ASP A 51 3.61 -6.25 5.38
CA ASP A 51 3.52 -7.42 4.49
C ASP A 51 2.09 -7.97 4.43
N GLN A 52 1.40 -7.99 5.57
CA GLN A 52 -0.01 -8.38 5.64
C GLN A 52 -0.90 -7.41 4.87
N ALA A 53 -0.66 -6.10 4.95
CA ALA A 53 -1.40 -5.09 4.18
C ALA A 53 -1.23 -5.29 2.68
N ILE A 54 0.01 -5.54 2.21
CA ILE A 54 0.30 -5.86 0.80
C ILE A 54 -0.44 -7.13 0.38
N TRP A 55 -0.44 -8.16 1.22
CA TRP A 55 -1.12 -9.41 0.92
C TRP A 55 -2.63 -9.19 0.73
N TRP A 56 -3.30 -8.45 1.61
CA TRP A 56 -4.71 -8.10 1.45
C TRP A 56 -4.97 -7.31 0.16
N HIS A 57 -4.11 -6.35 -0.18
CA HIS A 57 -4.23 -5.58 -1.42
C HIS A 57 -4.09 -6.47 -2.66
N ARG A 58 -3.16 -7.45 -2.64
CA ARG A 58 -3.05 -8.43 -3.74
C ARG A 58 -4.31 -9.29 -3.88
N GLN A 59 -4.94 -9.69 -2.77
CA GLN A 59 -6.24 -10.38 -2.83
C GLN A 59 -7.32 -9.48 -3.43
N ALA A 60 -7.33 -8.19 -3.09
CA ALA A 60 -8.24 -7.22 -3.68
C ALA A 60 -8.07 -7.11 -5.20
N ILE A 61 -6.83 -7.03 -5.69
CA ILE A 61 -6.55 -7.01 -7.14
C ILE A 61 -7.03 -8.30 -7.82
N ARG A 62 -6.84 -9.45 -7.16
CA ARG A 62 -7.30 -10.73 -7.71
C ARG A 62 -8.83 -10.78 -7.82
N ALA A 63 -9.54 -10.35 -6.77
CA ALA A 63 -11.00 -10.26 -6.77
C ALA A 63 -11.49 -9.25 -7.82
N PHE A 64 -10.81 -8.10 -7.94
CA PHE A 64 -11.09 -7.09 -8.95
C PHE A 64 -11.00 -7.66 -10.37
N LYS A 65 -9.93 -8.39 -10.68
CA LYS A 65 -9.77 -9.09 -11.97
C LYS A 65 -10.83 -10.16 -12.22
N ALA A 66 -11.41 -10.71 -11.17
CA ALA A 66 -12.52 -11.66 -11.25
C ALA A 66 -13.90 -10.97 -11.34
N ASN A 67 -13.96 -9.64 -11.48
CA ASN A 67 -15.17 -8.81 -11.45
C ASN A 67 -15.95 -8.89 -10.12
N ASP A 68 -15.35 -9.41 -9.05
CA ASP A 68 -15.94 -9.43 -7.71
C ASP A 68 -15.58 -8.14 -6.96
N TYR A 69 -16.33 -7.07 -7.27
CA TYR A 69 -16.08 -5.74 -6.72
C TYR A 69 -16.34 -5.67 -5.21
N THR A 70 -17.30 -6.43 -4.68
CA THR A 70 -17.63 -6.41 -3.24
C THR A 70 -16.52 -7.05 -2.42
N ALA A 71 -15.99 -8.21 -2.87
CA ALA A 71 -14.83 -8.82 -2.25
C ALA A 71 -13.58 -7.94 -2.41
N ALA A 72 -13.37 -7.34 -3.58
CA ALA A 72 -12.23 -6.45 -3.82
C ALA A 72 -12.24 -5.26 -2.85
N ILE A 73 -13.39 -4.62 -2.63
CA ILE A 73 -13.53 -3.52 -1.67
C ILE A 73 -13.24 -4.01 -0.25
N SER A 74 -13.80 -5.16 0.15
CA SER A 74 -13.58 -5.73 1.49
C SER A 74 -12.09 -5.99 1.75
N TRP A 75 -11.40 -6.64 0.83
CA TRP A 75 -9.97 -6.92 0.94
C TRP A 75 -9.14 -5.64 0.94
N ASN A 76 -9.44 -4.68 0.06
CA ASN A 76 -8.69 -3.44 -0.01
C ASN A 76 -8.89 -2.57 1.24
N ASN A 77 -10.09 -2.58 1.83
CA ASN A 77 -10.35 -1.88 3.10
C ASN A 77 -9.51 -2.45 4.24
N ARG A 78 -9.28 -3.78 4.28
CA ARG A 78 -8.35 -4.38 5.26
C ARG A 78 -6.91 -3.92 5.04
N ALA A 79 -6.47 -3.81 3.78
CA ALA A 79 -5.15 -3.27 3.46
C ALA A 79 -4.98 -1.81 3.91
N ILE A 80 -5.99 -0.97 3.65
CA ILE A 80 -6.00 0.45 4.07
C ILE A 80 -6.00 0.59 5.59
N ALA A 81 -6.76 -0.26 6.31
CA ALA A 81 -6.82 -0.24 7.76
C ALA A 81 -5.46 -0.54 8.41
N LEU A 82 -4.69 -1.45 7.81
CA LEU A 82 -3.33 -1.78 8.27
C LEU A 82 -2.30 -0.72 7.85
N HIS A 83 -2.48 -0.11 6.68
CA HIS A 83 -1.51 0.82 6.13
C HIS A 83 -2.18 1.98 5.39
N THR A 84 -2.44 3.06 6.13
CA THR A 84 -3.23 4.21 5.64
C THR A 84 -2.49 5.12 4.66
N GLN A 85 -1.16 5.06 4.63
CA GLN A 85 -0.30 5.96 3.82
C GLN A 85 0.25 5.27 2.56
N ASN A 86 -0.50 4.35 1.95
CA ASN A 86 -0.12 3.77 0.67
C ASN A 86 -1.02 4.29 -0.46
N ALA A 87 -0.43 4.93 -1.47
CA ALA A 87 -1.13 5.53 -2.60
C ALA A 87 -1.88 4.48 -3.44
N ASP A 88 -1.27 3.31 -3.66
CA ASP A 88 -1.85 2.20 -4.44
C ASP A 88 -3.18 1.72 -3.85
N PHE A 89 -3.26 1.68 -2.52
CA PHE A 89 -4.45 1.17 -1.83
C PHE A 89 -5.62 2.14 -2.01
N HIS A 90 -5.38 3.44 -1.89
CA HIS A 90 -6.41 4.46 -2.15
C HIS A 90 -6.75 4.57 -3.63
N ALA A 91 -5.79 4.34 -4.52
CA ALA A 91 -6.02 4.34 -5.97
C ALA A 91 -6.98 3.22 -6.37
N LEU A 92 -6.74 2.00 -5.87
CA LEU A 92 -7.63 0.86 -6.11
C LEU A 92 -9.02 1.11 -5.48
N ALA A 93 -9.09 1.70 -4.29
CA ALA A 93 -10.38 2.07 -3.69
C ALA A 93 -11.14 3.05 -4.59
N GLY A 94 -10.45 4.07 -5.11
CA GLY A 94 -11.02 5.03 -6.06
C GLY A 94 -11.63 4.38 -7.29
N GLN A 95 -10.88 3.47 -7.91
CA GLN A 95 -11.35 2.70 -9.08
C GLN A 95 -12.55 1.81 -8.74
N LEU A 96 -12.49 1.08 -7.62
CA LEU A 96 -13.58 0.19 -7.20
C LEU A 96 -14.87 0.95 -6.93
N TRP A 97 -14.79 2.10 -6.25
CA TRP A 97 -15.97 2.94 -6.00
C TRP A 97 -16.54 3.55 -7.28
N ALA A 98 -15.69 3.98 -8.21
CA ALA A 98 -16.13 4.51 -9.50
C ALA A 98 -16.91 3.45 -10.30
N LEU A 99 -16.46 2.19 -10.26
CA LEU A 99 -17.15 1.08 -10.91
C LEU A 99 -18.47 0.69 -10.25
N GLN A 100 -18.64 1.00 -8.96
CA GLN A 100 -19.92 0.87 -8.28
C GLN A 100 -20.85 2.08 -8.50
N GLY A 101 -20.43 3.10 -9.25
CA GLY A 101 -21.18 4.34 -9.46
C GLY A 101 -21.11 5.33 -8.28
N GLU A 102 -20.35 5.00 -7.24
CA GLU A 102 -20.20 5.82 -6.02
C GLU A 102 -19.11 6.88 -6.21
N PHE A 103 -19.33 7.80 -7.15
CA PHE A 103 -18.33 8.78 -7.56
C PHE A 103 -17.84 9.68 -6.41
N GLY A 104 -18.70 10.04 -5.45
CA GLY A 104 -18.28 10.82 -4.28
C GLY A 104 -17.18 10.15 -3.46
N LYS A 105 -17.28 8.83 -3.25
CA LYS A 105 -16.27 8.03 -2.53
C LYS A 105 -15.03 7.80 -3.39
N ALA A 106 -15.21 7.65 -4.70
CA ALA A 106 -14.12 7.54 -5.66
C ALA A 106 -13.23 8.79 -5.63
N ILE A 107 -13.84 9.98 -5.74
CA ILE A 107 -13.17 11.28 -5.68
C ILE A 107 -12.42 11.43 -4.35
N ALA A 108 -13.05 11.10 -3.22
CA ALA A 108 -12.41 11.20 -1.91
C ALA A 108 -11.16 10.29 -1.80
N SER A 109 -11.23 9.08 -2.37
CA SER A 109 -10.10 8.14 -2.38
C SER A 109 -8.98 8.62 -3.30
N LEU A 110 -9.30 9.10 -4.50
CA LEU A 110 -8.32 9.61 -5.47
C LEU A 110 -7.64 10.90 -4.98
N LYS A 111 -8.37 11.77 -4.26
CA LYS A 111 -7.77 12.92 -3.56
C LYS A 111 -6.73 12.49 -2.52
N LYS A 112 -6.97 11.41 -1.77
CA LYS A 112 -5.96 10.86 -0.85
C LYS A 112 -4.76 10.31 -1.61
N THR A 113 -4.97 9.60 -2.72
CA THR A 113 -3.88 9.15 -3.59
C THR A 113 -3.02 10.34 -4.03
N GLN A 114 -3.63 11.43 -4.51
CA GLN A 114 -2.92 12.65 -4.92
C GLN A 114 -2.13 13.30 -3.77
N GLN A 115 -2.70 13.33 -2.56
CA GLN A 115 -2.01 13.86 -1.38
C GLN A 115 -0.79 13.03 -0.97
N ILE A 116 -0.86 11.71 -1.12
CA ILE A 116 0.24 10.79 -0.77
C ILE A 116 1.31 10.78 -1.87
N GLU A 117 0.88 10.62 -3.12
CA GLU A 117 1.73 10.54 -4.28
C GLU A 117 1.12 11.33 -5.46
N PRO A 118 1.50 12.61 -5.60
CA PRO A 118 0.92 13.48 -6.62
C PRO A 118 1.13 13.01 -8.07
N LYS A 119 2.20 12.23 -8.31
CA LYS A 119 2.57 11.70 -9.63
C LYS A 119 2.01 10.29 -9.90
N HIS A 120 1.15 9.79 -9.02
CA HIS A 120 0.60 8.45 -9.17
C HIS A 120 -0.29 8.36 -10.43
N PRO A 121 -0.17 7.32 -11.27
CA PRO A 121 -0.88 7.24 -12.54
C PRO A 121 -2.41 7.30 -12.41
N ALA A 122 -2.96 6.78 -11.31
CA ALA A 122 -4.39 6.87 -11.02
C ALA A 122 -4.91 8.32 -10.82
N VAL A 123 -4.04 9.27 -10.48
CA VAL A 123 -4.40 10.70 -10.34
C VAL A 123 -4.63 11.32 -11.71
N ALA A 124 -3.81 11.00 -12.71
CA ALA A 124 -4.06 11.44 -14.08
C ALA A 124 -5.39 10.87 -14.62
N PHE A 125 -5.70 9.62 -14.28
CA PHE A 125 -7.01 9.01 -14.60
C PHE A 125 -8.17 9.75 -13.92
N PHE A 126 -8.00 10.19 -12.66
CA PHE A 126 -8.98 11.04 -11.96
C PHE A 126 -9.26 12.35 -12.70
N GLU A 127 -8.22 13.06 -13.13
CA GLU A 127 -8.35 14.32 -13.87
C GLU A 127 -9.08 14.14 -15.19
N ILE A 128 -8.82 13.04 -15.90
CA ILE A 128 -9.42 12.77 -17.22
C ILE A 128 -10.88 12.29 -17.10
N VAL A 129 -11.22 11.46 -16.11
CA VAL A 129 -12.52 10.77 -16.05
C VAL A 129 -13.56 11.48 -15.18
N LEU A 130 -13.12 12.24 -14.16
CA LEU A 130 -14.02 12.85 -13.16
C LEU A 130 -14.01 14.38 -13.15
N GLN A 131 -13.28 15.02 -14.07
CA GLN A 131 -13.56 16.41 -14.46
C GLN A 131 -14.35 16.44 -15.78
N PRO A 132 -15.67 16.13 -15.79
CA PRO A 132 -16.50 16.71 -16.82
C PRO A 132 -16.40 18.22 -16.61
N LYS A 133 -15.88 18.91 -17.64
CA LYS A 133 -15.68 20.37 -17.72
C LYS A 133 -16.60 21.13 -16.77
N ALA A 134 -16.01 21.81 -15.79
CA ALA A 134 -16.65 23.00 -15.25
C ALA A 134 -16.75 23.98 -16.43
N GLU A 135 -17.98 24.20 -16.91
CA GLU A 135 -18.33 25.32 -17.79
C GLU A 135 -18.16 26.65 -17.05
#